data_AF-A0A8T0EJC0-F1
#
_entry.id   AF-A0A8T0EJC0-F1
#
_cell.length_a   1.000
_cell.length_b   1.000
_cell.length_c   1.000
_cell.angle_alpha   90.00
_cell.angle_beta   90.00
_cell.angle_gamma   90.00
#
_symmetry.space_group_name_H-M   'P 1'
#
loop_
_entity.id
_entity.type
_entity.pdbx_description
1 polymer ?
#
loop_
_entity_poly.entity_id
_entity_poly.type
_entity_poly.pdbx_seq_one_letter_code
_entity_poly.pdbx_strand_id
1 'polypeptide(L)'
;MCWRPDGSHITDPSVAIKTCKCHVHRDNEITKSQKGLVGNFIPECNNSGTYAKKQCHASTGYCWCSDEDGNKIGQEVRGQLNC
;
A
#
# COMPACT_ATOMS: atom_id res chain seq x y z
N MET A 1 12.16 -10.30 -1.78
CA MET A 1 12.68 -9.21 -0.92
C MET A 1 12.59 -7.89 -1.66
N CYS A 2 12.30 -6.80 -0.95
CA CYS A 2 12.16 -5.46 -1.53
C CYS A 2 13.14 -4.49 -0.89
N TRP A 3 13.69 -3.59 -1.70
CA TRP A 3 14.74 -2.67 -1.30
C TRP A 3 14.36 -1.24 -1.59
N ARG A 4 14.83 -0.33 -0.73
CA ARG A 4 14.81 1.10 -1.01
C ARG A 4 15.96 1.49 -1.94
N PRO A 5 15.91 2.67 -2.59
CA PRO A 5 17.03 3.19 -3.37
C PRO A 5 18.33 3.38 -2.57
N ASP A 6 18.25 3.57 -1.24
CA ASP A 6 19.43 3.68 -0.35
C ASP A 6 20.06 2.32 0.01
N GLY A 7 19.45 1.20 -0.41
CA GLY A 7 19.94 -0.15 -0.11
C GLY A 7 19.45 -0.73 1.22
N SER A 8 18.62 -0.03 1.99
CA SER A 8 17.93 -0.64 3.12
C SER A 8 16.82 -1.60 2.68
N HIS A 9 16.65 -2.68 3.44
CA HIS A 9 15.56 -3.64 3.23
C HIS A 9 14.22 -3.07 3.69
N ILE A 10 13.21 -3.15 2.83
CA ILE A 10 11.81 -2.83 3.16
C ILE A 10 11.12 -4.06 3.78
N THR A 11 11.42 -5.24 3.24
CA THR A 11 10.86 -6.52 3.68
C THR A 11 11.95 -7.58 3.76
N ASP A 12 11.80 -8.47 4.74
CA ASP A 12 12.65 -9.64 4.92
C ASP A 12 12.57 -10.58 3.70
N PRO A 13 13.65 -11.30 3.35
CA PRO A 13 13.63 -12.35 2.34
C PRO A 13 12.61 -13.47 2.65
N SER A 14 11.43 -13.35 2.04
CA SER A 14 10.38 -14.36 2.08
C SER A 14 10.05 -14.91 0.69
N VAL A 15 9.85 -16.23 0.61
CA VAL A 15 9.38 -16.93 -0.62
C VAL A 15 7.97 -16.53 -1.03
N ALA A 16 7.20 -15.92 -0.12
CA ALA A 16 5.85 -15.45 -0.38
C ALA A 16 5.81 -14.19 -1.26
N ILE A 17 6.88 -13.37 -1.26
CA ILE A 17 6.94 -12.07 -1.94
C ILE A 17 7.11 -12.28 -3.45
N LYS A 18 6.04 -12.02 -4.20
CA LYS A 18 6.01 -12.13 -5.67
C LYS A 18 6.38 -10.83 -6.36
N THR A 19 6.09 -9.69 -5.73
CA THR A 19 6.33 -8.36 -6.31
C THR A 19 6.66 -7.33 -5.22
N CYS A 20 7.32 -6.24 -5.61
CA CYS A 20 7.68 -5.15 -4.70
C CYS A 20 6.89 -3.87 -4.93
N LYS A 21 5.96 -3.86 -5.89
CA LYS A 21 5.20 -2.67 -6.27
C LYS A 21 4.50 -2.01 -5.07
N CYS A 22 3.73 -2.77 -4.29
CA CYS A 22 3.00 -2.20 -3.16
C CYS A 22 3.96 -1.74 -2.04
N HIS A 23 4.96 -2.57 -1.68
CA HIS A 23 5.89 -2.24 -0.61
C HIS A 23 6.69 -0.96 -0.90
N VAL A 24 7.16 -0.78 -2.13
CA VAL A 24 7.88 0.42 -2.56
C VAL A 24 6.95 1.64 -2.55
N HIS A 25 5.72 1.50 -3.06
CA HIS A 25 4.74 2.58 -3.03
C HIS A 25 4.41 3.00 -1.59
N ARG A 26 4.11 2.04 -0.71
CA ARG A 26 3.84 2.29 0.72
C ARG A 26 4.98 3.02 1.40
N ASP A 27 6.21 2.59 1.16
CA ASP A 27 7.40 3.19 1.76
C ASP A 27 7.64 4.64 1.27
N ASN A 28 7.39 4.89 -0.01
CA ASN A 28 7.49 6.23 -0.58
C ASN A 28 6.48 7.20 0.07
N GLU A 29 5.23 6.75 0.25
CA GLU A 29 4.17 7.55 0.88
C GLU A 29 4.44 7.79 2.37
N ILE A 30 4.94 6.79 3.10
CA ILE A 30 5.39 6.94 4.50
C ILE A 30 6.52 7.96 4.58
N THR A 31 7.52 7.87 3.70
CA THR A 31 8.65 8.80 3.65
C THR A 31 8.18 10.23 3.39
N LYS A 32 7.20 10.42 2.50
CA LYS A 32 6.58 11.73 2.26
C LYS A 32 5.88 12.24 3.53
N SER A 33 5.14 11.40 4.22
CA SER A 33 4.48 11.78 5.48
C SER A 33 5.46 12.11 6.60
N GLN A 34 6.60 11.41 6.69
CA GLN A 34 7.68 11.77 7.62
C GLN A 34 8.34 13.12 7.30
N LYS A 35 8.35 13.52 6.01
CA LYS A 35 8.80 14.85 5.57
C LYS A 35 7.74 15.95 5.75
N GLY A 36 6.61 15.65 6.42
CA GLY A 36 5.57 16.62 6.75
C GLY A 36 4.38 16.66 5.78
N LEU A 37 4.33 15.79 4.77
CA LEU A 37 3.16 15.67 3.88
C LEU A 37 2.10 14.77 4.54
N VAL A 38 1.30 15.38 5.41
CA VAL A 38 0.15 14.73 6.06
C VAL A 38 -1.02 14.72 5.08
N GLY A 39 -1.74 13.60 5.00
CA GLY A 39 -2.90 13.47 4.12
C GLY A 39 -2.72 12.50 2.96
N ASN A 40 -1.50 12.00 2.74
CA ASN A 40 -1.21 11.09 1.62
C ASN A 40 -1.87 9.72 1.83
N PHE A 41 -2.16 9.06 0.72
CA PHE A 41 -2.70 7.72 0.73
C PHE A 41 -1.57 6.70 0.91
N ILE A 42 -1.60 5.95 2.01
CA ILE A 42 -0.66 4.87 2.26
C ILE A 42 -1.34 3.56 1.88
N PRO A 43 -0.91 2.86 0.81
CA PRO A 43 -1.51 1.59 0.41
C PRO A 43 -1.23 0.48 1.42
N GLU A 44 -2.20 -0.43 1.56
CA GLU A 44 -2.02 -1.67 2.30
C GLU A 44 -1.54 -2.77 1.34
N CYS A 45 -0.61 -3.60 1.82
CA CYS A 45 0.08 -4.61 1.02
C CYS A 45 -0.15 -5.99 1.62
N ASN A 46 -0.40 -6.97 0.76
CA ASN A 46 -0.41 -8.37 1.14
C ASN A 46 1.02 -8.89 1.39
N ASN A 47 1.13 -10.05 2.04
CA ASN A 47 2.42 -10.71 2.27
C ASN A 47 3.14 -11.11 0.97
N SER A 48 2.41 -11.20 -0.15
CA SER A 48 2.99 -11.40 -1.48
C SER A 48 3.53 -10.13 -2.14
N GLY A 49 3.37 -8.98 -1.50
CA GLY A 49 3.76 -7.67 -1.99
C GLY A 49 2.87 -7.08 -3.09
N THR A 50 1.78 -7.78 -3.42
CA THR A 50 0.64 -7.24 -4.14
C THR A 50 -0.17 -6.30 -3.25
N TYR A 51 -1.02 -5.48 -3.86
CA TYR A 51 -1.93 -4.62 -3.11
C TYR A 51 -2.99 -5.46 -2.38
N ALA A 52 -3.37 -5.02 -1.18
CA ALA A 52 -4.49 -5.63 -0.48
C ALA A 52 -5.78 -5.41 -1.28
N LYS A 53 -6.73 -6.36 -1.18
CA LYS A 53 -8.02 -6.22 -1.87
C LYS A 53 -8.81 -5.01 -1.39
N LYS A 54 -8.63 -4.62 -0.13
CA LYS A 54 -9.26 -3.47 0.48
C LYS A 54 -8.20 -2.43 0.75
N GLN A 55 -8.39 -1.24 0.21
CA GLN A 55 -7.53 -0.09 0.45
C GLN A 55 -8.33 0.99 1.17
N CYS A 56 -7.74 1.59 2.18
CA CYS A 56 -8.37 2.65 2.95
C CYS A 56 -7.47 3.87 3.04
N HIS A 57 -7.99 5.02 2.66
CA HIS A 57 -7.32 6.30 2.80
C HIS A 57 -7.67 6.91 4.16
N ALA A 58 -6.82 6.64 5.15
CA ALA A 58 -7.04 7.05 6.54
C ALA A 58 -7.30 8.56 6.71
N SER A 59 -6.70 9.40 5.86
CA SER A 59 -6.87 10.86 5.95
C SER A 59 -8.23 11.37 5.45
N THR A 60 -8.88 10.66 4.53
CA THR A 60 -10.19 11.06 3.98
C THR A 60 -11.33 10.18 4.50
N GLY A 61 -11.01 9.02 5.06
CA GLY A 61 -11.95 8.03 5.57
C GLY A 61 -12.62 7.16 4.50
N TYR A 62 -12.18 7.27 3.23
CA TYR A 62 -12.69 6.45 2.13
C TYR A 62 -11.94 5.13 2.02
N CYS A 63 -12.66 4.05 1.78
CA CYS A 63 -12.13 2.75 1.42
C CYS A 63 -12.66 2.32 0.05
N TRP A 64 -11.86 1.58 -0.71
CA TRP A 64 -12.25 0.99 -2.00
C TRP A 64 -11.66 -0.41 -2.14
N CYS A 65 -12.23 -1.20 -3.05
CA CYS A 65 -11.63 -2.47 -3.42
C CYS A 65 -10.55 -2.21 -4.48
N SER A 66 -9.43 -2.92 -4.43
CA SER A 66 -8.40 -2.88 -5.47
C SER A 66 -8.00 -4.27 -5.94
N ASP A 67 -7.46 -4.34 -7.15
CA ASP A 67 -6.83 -5.56 -7.65
C ASP A 67 -5.38 -5.71 -7.14
N GLU A 68 -4.71 -6.81 -7.50
CA GLU A 68 -3.34 -7.11 -7.07
C GLU A 68 -2.29 -6.09 -7.54
N ASP A 69 -2.57 -5.34 -8.62
CA ASP A 69 -1.74 -4.25 -9.15
C ASP A 69 -2.08 -2.89 -8.52
N GLY A 70 -3.16 -2.80 -7.74
CA GLY A 70 -3.54 -1.62 -6.97
C GLY A 70 -4.53 -0.70 -7.70
N ASN A 71 -5.13 -1.13 -8.81
CA ASN A 71 -6.17 -0.36 -9.49
C ASN A 71 -7.47 -0.43 -8.69
N LYS A 72 -8.14 0.71 -8.57
CA LYS A 72 -9.47 0.81 -7.94
C LYS A 72 -10.47 -0.04 -8.72
N ILE A 73 -11.08 -1.02 -8.06
CA ILE A 73 -12.20 -1.80 -8.56
C ILE A 73 -13.47 -1.45 -7.76
N GLY A 74 -14.50 -1.01 -8.48
CA GLY A 74 -15.78 -0.63 -7.87
C GLY A 74 -15.78 0.76 -7.24
N GLN A 75 -16.70 0.96 -6.30
CA GLN A 75 -17.01 2.26 -5.70
C GLN A 75 -16.25 2.45 -4.37
N GLU A 76 -15.85 3.70 -4.10
CA GLU A 76 -15.29 4.08 -2.80
C GLU A 76 -16.40 4.46 -1.82
N VAL A 77 -16.31 3.94 -0.59
CA VAL A 77 -17.29 4.15 0.48
C VAL A 77 -16.59 4.68 1.72
N ARG A 78 -17.28 5.48 2.52
CA ARG A 78 -16.76 5.86 3.85
C ARG A 78 -17.09 4.76 4.87
N GLY A 79 -16.07 4.18 5.48
CA GLY A 79 -16.24 3.17 6.54
C GLY A 79 -16.08 1.72 6.07
N GLN A 80 -17.00 0.83 6.46
CA GLN A 80 -16.83 -0.61 6.33
C GLN A 80 -17.13 -1.11 4.90
N LEU A 81 -16.07 -1.24 4.11
CA LEU A 81 -16.09 -1.93 2.82
C LEU A 81 -15.66 -3.39 2.99
N ASN A 82 -16.39 -4.31 2.35
CA ASN A 82 -16.04 -5.72 2.24
C ASN A 82 -15.59 -6.04 0.81
N CYS A 83 -14.37 -6.52 0.70
CA CYS A 83 -13.68 -7.03 -0.49
C CYS A 83 -13.07 -8.40 -0.12
#